data_AF-A0A9P1C569-F1
#
_entry.id   AF-A0A9P1C569-F1
#
_cell.length_a   1.000
_cell.length_b   1.000
_cell.length_c   1.000
_cell.angle_alpha   90.00
_cell.angle_beta   90.00
_cell.angle_gamma   90.00
#
_symmetry.space_group_name_H-M   'P 1'
#
loop_
_entity.id
_entity.type
_entity.pdbx_description
1 polymer ?
#
loop_
_entity_poly.entity_id
_entity_poly.type
_entity_poly.pdbx_seq_one_letter_code
_entity_poly.pdbx_strand_id
1 'polypeptide(L)'
;MGIPWPTDLYEKLLYLAHMLNPERPTVAGPESMPVDSLKPRGELPKGFLDFALFLQVPFANSDEFGIAETPLFIEKNLSVLPEGHHLENFAPDESPVDFVMKQMSAIYPQIYQDWPDKLSDKALVRFCLHGLGAHRVDVEMRDGQKLFVIKTNALAGLPVKEGFERCGGHMAHVGGTAWWSCKGMVVEAKWDARGVYWRKTAPGTLKVEEAVEELLSMGLQYEGQKTATVCHTLPGSRAAAAADNAERRADLEPLPEAEHMADNYEAAESETGTNDEERAKFRFRSSLFVLVTLVDHLYDIHLQRANLFVTAIREKMSSEHPIRRFMSPFTYRTIGVNDNAFHNLIKKGGLGPRCFAFTEQGFGLAFAAAPSLVNGAEAATADKGPILFRDDYVAYLKKKGIDTEYWRQSLQIYQIYLRFVKGYLACYYPNKEDLAKDFEMKAMARQYFFQLEMASPSMLGRSGPDFFEQNTQTVEETYEFYAKWLAQIMLYVTAGHEQAGAVE
;
A
#
# COMPACT_ATOMS: atom_id res chain seq x y z
N MET A 1 13.41 -12.06 42.38
CA MET A 1 12.24 -11.20 42.65
C MET A 1 11.40 -11.19 41.38
N GLY A 2 10.27 -11.89 41.38
CA GLY A 2 9.40 -11.97 40.20
C GLY A 2 8.64 -10.65 40.06
N ILE A 3 8.92 -9.92 38.99
CA ILE A 3 8.05 -8.82 38.57
C ILE A 3 6.72 -9.47 38.16
N PRO A 4 5.59 -9.16 38.82
CA PRO A 4 4.30 -9.62 38.34
C PRO A 4 4.07 -8.96 36.98
N TRP A 5 4.14 -9.76 35.91
CA TRP A 5 3.91 -9.31 34.55
C TRP A 5 2.41 -9.13 34.35
N PRO A 6 1.91 -7.90 34.15
CA PRO A 6 0.48 -7.62 33.97
C PRO A 6 -0.03 -7.98 32.56
N THR A 7 0.77 -8.70 31.76
CA THR A 7 0.49 -9.01 30.36
C THR A 7 -0.22 -10.34 30.17
N ASP A 8 -0.98 -10.44 29.09
CA ASP A 8 -1.59 -11.69 28.66
C ASP A 8 -0.53 -12.70 28.19
N LEU A 9 -0.94 -13.94 27.95
CA LEU A 9 -0.03 -14.99 27.46
C LEU A 9 0.49 -14.69 26.05
N TYR A 10 -0.26 -13.93 25.25
CA TYR A 10 0.04 -13.61 23.87
C TYR A 10 1.30 -12.73 23.77
N GLU A 11 1.33 -11.61 24.49
CA GLU A 11 2.45 -10.68 24.52
C GLU A 11 3.73 -11.35 25.04
N LYS A 12 3.60 -12.24 26.03
CA LYS A 12 4.72 -13.01 26.60
C LYS A 12 5.34 -13.97 25.59
N LEU A 13 4.51 -14.67 24.82
CA LEU A 13 4.99 -15.62 23.80
C LEU A 13 5.66 -14.89 22.63
N LEU A 14 5.13 -13.73 22.24
CA LEU A 14 5.69 -12.91 21.17
C LEU A 14 7.06 -12.34 21.55
N TYR A 15 7.19 -11.80 22.78
CA TYR A 15 8.47 -11.30 23.29
C TYR A 15 9.50 -12.42 23.47
N LEU A 16 9.10 -13.58 23.99
CA LEU A 16 9.97 -14.74 24.13
C LEU A 16 10.45 -15.26 22.75
N ALA A 17 9.55 -15.34 21.77
CA ALA A 17 9.91 -15.75 20.41
C ALA A 17 10.96 -14.79 19.80
N HIS A 18 10.78 -13.48 20.00
CA HIS A 18 11.74 -12.49 19.54
C HIS A 18 13.11 -12.63 20.23
N MET A 19 13.14 -12.78 21.56
CA MET A 19 14.38 -12.99 22.32
C MET A 19 15.12 -14.28 21.96
N LEU A 20 14.38 -15.33 21.58
CA LEU A 20 14.94 -16.63 21.22
C LEU A 20 15.41 -16.69 19.77
N ASN A 21 15.21 -15.64 18.95
CA ASN A 21 15.70 -15.59 17.58
C ASN A 21 17.19 -15.17 17.58
N PRO A 22 18.15 -16.10 17.39
CA PRO A 22 19.57 -15.78 17.43
C PRO A 22 20.03 -15.04 16.17
N GLU A 23 19.22 -15.04 15.12
CA GLU A 23 19.57 -14.46 13.84
C GLU A 23 19.32 -12.96 13.84
N ARG A 24 20.41 -12.20 13.94
CA ARG A 24 20.34 -10.75 13.73
C ARG A 24 20.16 -10.50 12.23
N PRO A 25 19.06 -9.85 11.80
CA PRO A 25 18.72 -9.65 10.39
C PRO A 25 19.69 -8.73 9.62
N THR A 26 20.74 -8.22 10.28
CA THR A 26 21.63 -7.18 9.75
C THR A 26 23.10 -7.57 9.65
N VAL A 27 23.47 -8.83 9.90
CA VAL A 27 24.87 -9.25 9.69
C VAL A 27 25.09 -9.41 8.19
N ALA A 28 25.64 -8.37 7.56
CA ALA A 28 26.09 -8.44 6.17
C ALA A 28 27.42 -9.21 6.10
N GLY A 29 27.51 -10.20 5.22
CA GLY A 29 28.78 -10.89 4.97
C GLY A 29 28.61 -12.24 4.26
N PRO A 30 29.71 -12.83 3.77
CA PRO A 30 29.71 -14.14 3.12
C PRO A 30 29.13 -15.26 4.01
N GLU A 31 29.23 -15.11 5.33
CA GLU A 31 28.69 -16.06 6.31
C GLU A 31 27.15 -16.03 6.35
N SER A 32 26.53 -14.89 6.05
CA SER A 32 25.07 -14.69 6.12
C SER A 32 24.39 -14.81 4.75
N MET A 33 25.15 -14.67 3.67
CA MET A 33 24.72 -14.92 2.29
C MET A 33 25.73 -15.81 1.55
N PRO A 34 25.90 -17.07 1.97
CA PRO A 34 26.81 -17.99 1.30
C PRO A 34 26.24 -18.32 -0.08
N VAL A 35 26.83 -17.72 -1.12
CA VAL A 35 26.36 -17.88 -2.51
C VAL A 35 26.38 -19.34 -2.95
N ASP A 36 27.31 -20.14 -2.41
CA ASP A 36 27.40 -21.57 -2.69
C ASP A 36 26.27 -22.38 -2.01
N SER A 37 25.44 -21.74 -1.17
CA SER A 37 24.28 -22.33 -0.49
C SER A 37 22.94 -21.88 -1.08
N LEU A 38 22.93 -21.16 -2.20
CA LEU A 38 21.69 -20.87 -2.93
C LEU A 38 21.02 -22.19 -3.33
N LYS A 39 19.76 -22.41 -2.93
CA LYS A 39 19.05 -23.65 -3.33
C LYS A 39 18.93 -23.73 -4.86
N PRO A 40 18.86 -24.93 -5.44
CA PRO A 40 18.57 -25.08 -6.87
C PRO A 40 17.28 -24.37 -7.28
N ARG A 41 17.14 -24.01 -8.56
CA ARG A 41 15.86 -23.52 -9.08
C ARG A 41 14.81 -24.62 -9.03
N GLY A 42 13.55 -24.25 -8.84
CA GLY A 42 12.44 -25.20 -8.83
C GLY A 42 11.12 -24.49 -8.54
N GLU A 43 10.01 -25.14 -8.87
CA GLU A 43 8.67 -24.64 -8.55
C GLU A 43 8.51 -24.48 -7.04
N LEU A 44 8.02 -23.32 -6.61
CA LEU A 44 7.83 -23.03 -5.19
C LEU A 44 6.39 -23.39 -4.80
N PRO A 45 6.17 -24.08 -3.66
CA PRO A 45 4.84 -24.21 -3.10
C PRO A 45 4.35 -22.84 -2.61
N LYS A 46 3.11 -22.49 -2.96
CA LYS A 46 2.51 -21.16 -2.73
C LYS A 46 1.11 -21.25 -2.14
N GLY A 47 0.71 -20.22 -1.40
CA GLY A 47 -0.66 -20.01 -0.91
C GLY A 47 -1.33 -18.82 -1.60
N PHE A 48 -2.66 -18.90 -1.78
CA PHE A 48 -3.47 -17.76 -2.22
C PHE A 48 -3.79 -16.84 -1.03
N LEU A 49 -3.78 -15.53 -1.27
CA LEU A 49 -4.14 -14.53 -0.26
C LEU A 49 -5.67 -14.35 -0.18
N ASP A 50 -6.23 -14.30 1.03
CA ASP A 50 -7.67 -14.17 1.26
C ASP A 50 -8.30 -12.93 0.59
N PHE A 51 -7.60 -11.79 0.62
CA PHE A 51 -8.10 -10.52 0.09
C PHE A 51 -7.49 -10.13 -1.27
N ALA A 52 -6.52 -10.89 -1.78
CA ALA A 52 -5.83 -10.63 -3.03
C ALA A 52 -5.73 -11.90 -3.87
N LEU A 53 -6.89 -12.37 -4.36
CA LEU A 53 -7.07 -13.71 -4.95
C LEU A 53 -6.19 -14.01 -6.17
N PHE A 54 -5.66 -12.98 -6.85
CA PHE A 54 -4.77 -13.14 -8.00
C PHE A 54 -3.29 -13.20 -7.63
N LEU A 55 -2.96 -13.06 -6.34
CA LEU A 55 -1.61 -13.12 -5.82
C LEU A 55 -1.38 -14.41 -5.04
N GLN A 56 -0.23 -15.01 -5.31
CA GLN A 56 0.27 -16.20 -4.62
C GLN A 56 1.58 -15.86 -3.93
N VAL A 57 1.74 -16.30 -2.69
CA VAL A 57 2.96 -16.10 -1.90
C VAL A 57 3.64 -17.44 -1.66
N PRO A 58 4.94 -17.61 -1.99
CA PRO A 58 5.70 -18.80 -1.65
C PRO A 58 5.82 -18.98 -0.14
N PHE A 59 5.80 -20.22 0.35
CA PHE A 59 5.96 -20.49 1.79
C PHE A 59 7.40 -20.28 2.26
N ALA A 60 7.62 -19.89 3.52
CA ALA A 60 8.94 -19.54 4.07
C ALA A 60 10.00 -20.65 3.95
N ASN A 61 9.61 -21.93 3.97
CA ASN A 61 10.55 -23.05 3.76
C ASN A 61 11.19 -23.06 2.35
N SER A 62 10.62 -22.28 1.44
CA SER A 62 11.06 -22.10 0.06
C SER A 62 12.06 -20.95 -0.11
N ASP A 63 12.45 -20.28 0.98
CA ASP A 63 13.41 -19.16 0.94
C ASP A 63 14.75 -19.57 0.31
N GLU A 64 15.50 -18.54 -0.08
CA GLU A 64 16.73 -18.61 -0.86
C GLU A 64 17.79 -19.45 -0.17
N PHE A 65 17.95 -19.19 1.13
CA PHE A 65 18.92 -19.80 2.03
C PHE A 65 18.21 -20.75 3.01
N GLY A 66 18.88 -21.84 3.38
CA GLY A 66 18.38 -22.75 4.42
C GLY A 66 18.48 -22.10 5.80
N ILE A 67 17.44 -21.37 6.20
CA ILE A 67 17.32 -20.78 7.54
C ILE A 67 16.56 -21.77 8.44
N ALA A 68 16.96 -21.89 9.71
CA ALA A 68 16.29 -22.77 10.65
C ALA A 68 14.85 -22.31 10.90
N GLU A 69 13.88 -23.21 10.76
CA GLU A 69 12.42 -22.91 10.85
C GLU A 69 11.93 -22.53 12.26
N THR A 70 12.79 -22.57 13.28
CA THR A 70 12.40 -22.63 14.69
C THR A 70 11.65 -21.38 15.23
N PRO A 71 12.00 -20.13 14.85
CA PRO A 71 11.26 -18.94 15.32
C PRO A 71 9.87 -18.80 14.68
N LEU A 72 9.66 -19.36 13.48
CA LEU A 72 8.47 -19.13 12.66
C LEU A 72 7.21 -19.83 13.19
N PHE A 73 7.32 -20.87 14.01
CA PHE A 73 6.14 -21.61 14.48
C PHE A 73 5.25 -20.76 15.41
N ILE A 74 5.85 -20.06 16.38
CA ILE A 74 5.08 -19.20 17.30
C ILE A 74 4.47 -18.04 16.51
N GLU A 75 5.27 -17.39 15.68
CA GLU A 75 4.82 -16.29 14.82
C GLU A 75 3.64 -16.72 13.93
N LYS A 76 3.73 -17.83 13.21
CA LYS A 76 2.67 -18.31 12.30
C LYS A 76 1.36 -18.70 12.99
N ASN A 77 1.38 -18.91 14.30
CA ASN A 77 0.18 -19.29 15.07
C ASN A 77 -0.35 -18.15 15.94
N LEU A 78 0.21 -16.94 15.84
CA LEU A 78 -0.27 -15.78 16.60
C LEU A 78 -1.76 -15.51 16.34
N SER A 79 -2.25 -15.69 15.10
CA SER A 79 -3.66 -15.47 14.78
C SER A 79 -4.63 -16.44 15.48
N VAL A 80 -4.13 -17.58 15.99
CA VAL A 80 -4.94 -18.64 16.64
C VAL A 80 -4.99 -18.46 18.16
N LEU A 81 -4.07 -17.68 18.72
CA LEU A 81 -4.06 -17.40 20.14
C LEU A 81 -5.27 -16.51 20.51
N PRO A 82 -5.99 -16.84 21.60
CA PRO A 82 -7.11 -16.03 22.06
C PRO A 82 -6.61 -14.63 22.44
N GLU A 83 -7.31 -13.61 21.96
CA GLU A 83 -7.01 -12.21 22.25
C GLU A 83 -7.24 -11.94 23.75
N GLY A 84 -6.31 -11.22 24.38
CA GLY A 84 -6.55 -10.71 25.72
C GLY A 84 -7.68 -9.68 25.67
N HIS A 85 -8.78 -9.93 26.38
CA HIS A 85 -9.93 -9.02 26.49
C HIS A 85 -9.59 -7.61 27.03
N HIS A 86 -8.36 -7.40 27.51
CA HIS A 86 -7.92 -6.12 28.07
C HIS A 86 -7.76 -5.05 26.99
N LEU A 87 -7.31 -5.40 25.78
CA LEU A 87 -7.21 -4.45 24.66
C LEU A 87 -8.58 -3.98 24.17
N GLU A 88 -9.64 -4.72 24.49
CA GLU A 88 -11.03 -4.37 24.16
C GLU A 88 -11.68 -3.49 25.25
N ASN A 89 -11.14 -3.48 26.47
CA ASN A 89 -11.78 -2.87 27.64
C ASN A 89 -10.74 -2.21 28.56
N PHE A 90 -10.19 -1.08 28.15
CA PHE A 90 -9.44 -0.21 29.05
C PHE A 90 -10.37 0.40 30.10
N ALA A 91 -9.92 0.48 31.35
CA ALA A 91 -10.67 1.21 32.37
C ALA A 91 -10.78 2.70 31.98
N PRO A 92 -11.83 3.44 32.40
CA PRO A 92 -12.00 4.84 32.02
C PRO A 92 -10.82 5.77 32.37
N ASP A 93 -10.01 5.40 33.36
CA ASP A 93 -8.81 6.10 33.82
C ASP A 93 -7.49 5.48 33.32
N GLU A 94 -7.54 4.34 32.62
CA GLU A 94 -6.38 3.68 32.07
C GLU A 94 -6.01 4.29 30.72
N SER A 95 -4.79 4.83 30.62
CA SER A 95 -4.24 5.34 29.36
C SER A 95 -3.77 4.17 28.48
N PRO A 96 -4.42 3.91 27.33
CA PRO A 96 -4.04 2.79 26.47
C PRO A 96 -2.62 2.94 25.93
N VAL A 97 -2.19 4.19 25.68
CA VAL A 97 -0.84 4.51 25.22
C VAL A 97 0.18 4.18 26.30
N ASP A 98 -0.05 4.59 27.55
CA ASP A 98 0.88 4.30 28.64
C ASP A 98 0.94 2.80 28.94
N PHE A 99 -0.19 2.09 28.84
CA PHE A 99 -0.22 0.64 28.95
C PHE A 99 0.68 0.00 27.87
N VAL A 100 0.44 0.30 26.59
CA VAL A 100 1.21 -0.26 25.47
C VAL A 100 2.70 0.09 25.59
N MET A 101 3.03 1.35 25.87
CA MET A 101 4.42 1.78 26.03
C MET A 101 5.08 1.11 27.24
N LYS A 102 4.36 0.89 28.34
CA LYS A 102 4.89 0.14 29.48
C LYS A 102 5.22 -1.30 29.11
N GLN A 103 4.42 -1.96 28.27
CA GLN A 103 4.69 -3.34 27.86
C GLN A 103 5.76 -3.45 26.78
N MET A 104 5.72 -2.55 25.79
CA MET A 104 6.41 -2.71 24.51
C MET A 104 7.54 -1.69 24.29
N SER A 105 7.78 -0.76 25.22
CA SER A 105 8.83 0.26 25.06
C SER A 105 10.23 -0.31 24.80
N ALA A 106 10.53 -1.52 25.28
CA ALA A 106 11.80 -2.18 25.02
C ALA A 106 11.97 -2.65 23.56
N ILE A 107 10.88 -2.75 22.80
CA ILE A 107 10.84 -3.18 21.40
C ILE A 107 10.80 -1.98 20.45
N TYR A 108 10.17 -0.87 20.89
CA TYR A 108 10.21 0.36 20.11
C TYR A 108 11.63 0.93 20.04
N PRO A 109 12.07 1.46 18.88
CA PRO A 109 13.34 2.15 18.78
C PRO A 109 13.36 3.32 19.77
N GLN A 110 14.56 3.66 20.25
CA GLN A 110 14.70 4.88 21.06
C GLN A 110 14.25 6.07 20.24
N ILE A 111 13.41 6.93 20.82
CA ILE A 111 12.97 8.16 20.16
C ILE A 111 14.18 9.09 20.09
N TYR A 112 14.87 9.10 18.94
CA TYR A 112 16.03 9.95 18.71
C TYR A 112 15.65 11.39 18.35
N GLN A 113 14.41 11.59 17.91
CA GLN A 113 13.91 12.90 17.49
C GLN A 113 12.49 13.09 17.99
N ASP A 114 12.28 14.12 18.81
CA ASP A 114 10.95 14.57 19.21
C ASP A 114 10.51 15.74 18.33
N TRP A 115 9.28 15.67 17.83
CA TRP A 115 8.66 16.68 17.00
C TRP A 115 7.54 17.33 17.80
N PRO A 116 7.82 18.40 18.56
CA PRO A 116 6.82 19.03 19.43
C PRO A 116 5.65 19.62 18.64
N ASP A 117 5.83 19.84 17.33
CA ASP A 117 4.82 20.37 16.42
C ASP A 117 4.10 19.28 15.60
N LYS A 118 4.17 17.99 15.96
CA LYS A 118 3.63 16.85 15.16
C LYS A 118 2.14 16.96 14.78
N LEU A 119 1.35 17.68 15.57
CA LEU A 119 -0.08 17.92 15.29
C LEU A 119 -0.32 19.20 14.49
N SER A 120 0.68 20.07 14.35
CA SER A 120 0.58 21.32 13.61
C SER A 120 0.38 21.08 12.11
N ASP A 121 -0.14 22.09 11.44
CA ASP A 121 -0.26 22.10 9.99
C ASP A 121 1.08 22.08 9.28
N LYS A 122 2.10 22.67 9.89
CA LYS A 122 3.47 22.61 9.37
C LYS A 122 3.99 21.17 9.36
N ALA A 123 3.75 20.41 10.43
CA ALA A 123 4.11 19.00 10.47
C ALA A 123 3.29 18.20 9.45
N LEU A 124 2.01 18.51 9.27
CA LEU A 124 1.19 17.82 8.29
C LEU A 124 1.62 18.10 6.84
N VAL A 125 2.00 19.34 6.50
CA VAL A 125 2.59 19.66 5.20
C VAL A 125 3.91 18.94 4.98
N ARG A 126 4.77 18.85 6.00
CA ARG A 126 6.01 18.06 5.94
C ARG A 126 5.72 16.58 5.71
N PHE A 127 4.78 16.02 6.47
CA PHE A 127 4.31 14.64 6.30
C PHE A 127 3.85 14.37 4.87
N CYS A 128 3.20 15.34 4.24
CA CYS A 128 2.71 15.22 2.86
C CYS A 128 3.78 15.43 1.79
N LEU A 129 4.66 16.43 1.92
CA LEU A 129 5.60 16.81 0.86
C LEU A 129 6.99 16.18 0.98
N HIS A 130 7.35 15.75 2.19
CA HIS A 130 8.68 15.25 2.53
C HIS A 130 8.68 13.93 3.29
N GLY A 131 7.54 13.52 3.85
CA GLY A 131 7.38 12.26 4.59
C GLY A 131 6.55 11.24 3.82
N LEU A 132 5.63 10.58 4.53
CA LEU A 132 4.84 9.46 4.02
C LEU A 132 4.01 9.79 2.77
N GLY A 133 3.59 11.04 2.57
CA GLY A 133 2.80 11.44 1.41
C GLY A 133 3.62 11.83 0.16
N ALA A 134 4.95 11.92 0.26
CA ALA A 134 5.76 12.59 -0.75
C ALA A 134 5.67 11.93 -2.14
N HIS A 135 5.52 10.60 -2.18
CA HIS A 135 5.35 9.82 -3.41
C HIS A 135 3.92 9.83 -3.97
N ARG A 136 2.96 10.49 -3.29
CA ARG A 136 1.55 10.59 -3.67
C ARG A 136 1.15 12.01 -4.08
N VAL A 137 2.10 12.93 -4.18
CA VAL A 137 1.86 14.32 -4.59
C VAL A 137 1.43 14.36 -6.05
N ASP A 138 0.24 14.91 -6.30
CA ASP A 138 -0.28 15.24 -7.63
C ASP A 138 -0.46 16.76 -7.77
N VAL A 139 -0.91 17.22 -8.93
CA VAL A 139 -1.28 18.61 -9.17
C VAL A 139 -2.70 18.74 -9.71
N GLU A 140 -3.36 19.81 -9.33
CA GLU A 140 -4.70 20.18 -9.81
C GLU A 140 -4.72 21.66 -10.19
N MET A 141 -5.47 22.02 -11.23
CA MET A 141 -5.72 23.42 -11.58
C MET A 141 -7.09 23.83 -11.05
N ARG A 142 -7.13 24.88 -10.22
CA ARG A 142 -8.37 25.44 -9.69
C ARG A 142 -8.33 26.96 -9.80
N ASP A 143 -9.32 27.55 -10.45
CA ASP A 143 -9.42 29.01 -10.64
C ASP A 143 -8.15 29.64 -11.26
N GLY A 144 -7.51 28.92 -12.20
CA GLY A 144 -6.26 29.35 -12.85
C GLY A 144 -5.00 29.17 -11.98
N GLN A 145 -5.15 28.68 -10.75
CA GLN A 145 -4.07 28.45 -9.82
C GLN A 145 -3.72 26.96 -9.74
N LYS A 146 -2.42 26.66 -9.73
CA LYS A 146 -1.90 25.30 -9.59
C LYS A 146 -1.79 24.91 -8.12
N LEU A 147 -2.44 23.81 -7.73
CA LEU A 147 -2.41 23.25 -6.38
C LEU A 147 -1.64 21.93 -6.38
N PHE A 148 -0.83 21.69 -5.35
CA PHE A 148 -0.30 20.35 -5.04
C PHE A 148 -1.31 19.59 -4.20
N VAL A 149 -1.70 18.39 -4.59
CA VAL A 149 -2.77 17.64 -3.92
C VAL A 149 -2.33 16.24 -3.54
N ILE A 150 -2.88 15.72 -2.43
CA ILE A 150 -2.80 14.30 -2.08
C ILE A 150 -4.23 13.80 -1.92
N LYS A 151 -4.58 12.76 -2.68
CA LYS A 151 -5.93 12.24 -2.75
C LYS A 151 -6.03 10.88 -2.05
N THR A 152 -6.91 10.80 -1.04
CA THR A 152 -7.20 9.53 -0.33
C THR A 152 -8.65 9.06 -0.54
N ASN A 153 -9.39 9.71 -1.45
CA ASN A 153 -10.83 9.52 -1.62
C ASN A 153 -11.23 8.13 -2.11
N ALA A 154 -10.31 7.37 -2.68
CA ALA A 154 -10.55 5.96 -3.00
C ALA A 154 -10.97 5.14 -1.77
N LEU A 155 -10.62 5.59 -0.56
CA LEU A 155 -11.00 4.92 0.69
C LEU A 155 -12.36 5.39 1.25
N ALA A 156 -12.96 6.45 0.71
CA ALA A 156 -14.14 7.09 1.30
C ALA A 156 -15.43 6.26 1.21
N GLY A 157 -15.53 5.44 0.16
CA GLY A 157 -16.67 4.55 -0.07
C GLY A 157 -16.60 3.22 0.67
N LEU A 158 -15.45 2.91 1.29
CA LEU A 158 -15.22 1.59 1.89
C LEU A 158 -16.02 1.43 3.20
N PRO A 159 -16.68 0.28 3.42
CA PRO A 159 -17.31 -0.05 4.68
C PRO A 159 -16.31 -0.04 5.85
N VAL A 160 -16.67 0.66 6.93
CA VAL A 160 -15.91 0.70 8.19
C VAL A 160 -16.71 0.04 9.31
N LYS A 161 -16.01 -0.44 10.34
CA LYS A 161 -16.60 -1.00 11.55
C LYS A 161 -17.44 0.05 12.27
N GLU A 162 -18.45 -0.41 12.99
CA GLU A 162 -19.25 0.46 13.85
C GLU A 162 -18.37 1.18 14.87
N GLY A 163 -18.64 2.46 15.11
CA GLY A 163 -17.83 3.30 15.99
C GLY A 163 -16.55 3.90 15.38
N PHE A 164 -16.13 3.47 14.18
CA PHE A 164 -14.96 4.03 13.51
C PHE A 164 -15.30 5.17 12.55
N GLU A 165 -14.42 6.17 12.47
CA GLU A 165 -14.51 7.24 11.48
C GLU A 165 -14.25 6.69 10.07
N ARG A 166 -14.96 7.22 9.06
CA ARG A 166 -14.72 6.84 7.67
C ARG A 166 -13.36 7.34 7.19
N CYS A 167 -12.66 6.53 6.40
CA CYS A 167 -11.47 6.98 5.68
C CYS A 167 -11.82 7.94 4.52
N GLY A 168 -10.79 8.50 3.89
CA GLY A 168 -10.86 9.42 2.76
C GLY A 168 -10.74 10.91 3.12
N GLY A 169 -10.34 11.71 2.13
CA GLY A 169 -10.08 13.14 2.24
C GLY A 169 -9.02 13.62 1.22
N HIS A 170 -9.02 14.92 0.94
CA HIS A 170 -8.06 15.59 0.06
C HIS A 170 -7.28 16.64 0.84
N MET A 171 -5.97 16.70 0.57
CA MET A 171 -5.16 17.89 0.84
C MET A 171 -4.93 18.63 -0.48
N ALA A 172 -4.98 19.96 -0.49
CA ALA A 172 -4.43 20.80 -1.56
C ALA A 172 -3.46 21.85 -1.00
N HIS A 173 -2.46 22.32 -1.76
CA HIS A 173 -1.51 23.33 -1.29
C HIS A 173 -1.08 24.29 -2.41
N VAL A 174 -1.10 25.62 -2.14
CA VAL A 174 -0.56 26.64 -3.03
C VAL A 174 0.12 27.79 -2.32
N GLY A 175 1.34 28.16 -2.74
CA GLY A 175 1.93 29.44 -2.35
C GLY A 175 2.00 29.65 -0.84
N GLY A 176 2.26 28.57 -0.10
CA GLY A 176 2.17 28.57 1.36
C GLY A 176 0.74 28.54 1.88
N THR A 177 -0.22 27.96 1.15
CA THR A 177 -1.62 27.84 1.58
C THR A 177 -2.12 26.42 1.44
N ALA A 178 -2.25 25.68 2.54
CA ALA A 178 -2.80 24.32 2.56
C ALA A 178 -4.33 24.31 2.68
N TRP A 179 -4.97 23.29 2.13
CA TRP A 179 -6.41 23.10 2.15
C TRP A 179 -6.78 21.66 2.45
N TRP A 180 -7.89 21.45 3.19
CA TRP A 180 -8.33 20.12 3.62
C TRP A 180 -9.80 19.90 3.32
N SER A 181 -10.13 18.76 2.71
CA SER A 181 -11.50 18.39 2.38
C SER A 181 -11.84 16.96 2.71
N CYS A 182 -12.84 16.75 3.57
CA CYS A 182 -13.53 15.49 3.73
C CYS A 182 -14.97 15.73 3.28
N LYS A 183 -15.38 15.22 2.11
CA LYS A 183 -16.72 15.48 1.53
C LYS A 183 -17.14 16.97 1.54
N GLY A 184 -16.41 17.83 0.84
CA GLY A 184 -16.88 19.18 0.53
C GLY A 184 -16.59 20.28 1.58
N MET A 185 -15.95 19.96 2.71
CA MET A 185 -15.26 21.01 3.49
C MET A 185 -14.01 21.43 2.72
N VAL A 186 -13.63 22.70 2.72
CA VAL A 186 -12.31 23.13 2.22
C VAL A 186 -11.76 24.09 3.25
N VAL A 187 -10.72 23.66 3.98
CA VAL A 187 -9.97 24.53 4.91
C VAL A 187 -8.93 25.33 4.11
N GLU A 188 -8.54 26.55 4.47
CA GLU A 188 -7.52 27.37 3.76
C GLU A 188 -6.45 27.86 4.76
N ALA A 189 -5.16 27.64 4.48
CA ALA A 189 -4.04 27.80 5.44
C ALA A 189 -2.92 28.78 5.02
N LYS A 190 -3.11 30.09 5.02
CA LYS A 190 -2.12 31.02 4.42
C LYS A 190 -0.84 31.16 5.25
N TRP A 191 0.29 31.29 4.54
CA TRP A 191 1.59 31.65 5.09
C TRP A 191 1.92 33.10 4.73
N ASP A 192 2.28 33.89 5.73
CA ASP A 192 3.01 35.15 5.52
C ASP A 192 4.30 35.17 6.37
N ALA A 193 5.07 36.26 6.27
CA ALA A 193 6.32 36.43 7.01
C ALA A 193 6.16 36.44 8.55
N ARG A 194 4.92 36.40 9.07
CA ARG A 194 4.56 36.45 10.50
C ARG A 194 4.00 35.12 11.03
N GLY A 195 3.81 34.11 10.18
CA GLY A 195 3.29 32.80 10.57
C GLY A 195 2.03 32.38 9.81
N VAL A 196 1.38 31.31 10.28
CA VAL A 196 0.21 30.70 9.63
C VAL A 196 -1.08 31.34 10.16
N TYR A 197 -2.01 31.69 9.28
CA TYR A 197 -3.36 32.09 9.68
C TYR A 197 -4.44 31.49 8.76
N TRP A 198 -5.63 31.28 9.33
CA TRP A 198 -6.67 30.41 8.77
C TRP A 198 -7.93 31.19 8.41
N ARG A 199 -8.60 30.78 7.33
CA ARG A 199 -9.95 31.27 6.98
C ARG A 199 -10.84 30.09 6.59
N LYS A 200 -12.00 29.97 7.23
CA LYS A 200 -13.04 29.02 6.83
C LYS A 200 -13.71 29.52 5.55
N THR A 201 -13.60 28.78 4.46
CA THR A 201 -14.43 29.01 3.27
C THR A 201 -15.75 28.22 3.38
N ALA A 202 -16.86 28.84 2.98
CA ALA A 202 -18.19 28.22 3.05
C ALA A 202 -18.24 26.92 2.21
N PRO A 203 -19.04 25.90 2.61
CA PRO A 203 -19.17 24.66 1.85
C PRO A 203 -19.71 24.95 0.45
N GLY A 204 -18.96 24.54 -0.58
CA GLY A 204 -19.52 24.36 -1.93
C GLY A 204 -20.26 23.03 -1.95
N THR A 205 -21.54 23.04 -2.30
CA THR A 205 -22.36 21.83 -2.43
C THR A 205 -21.84 20.96 -3.58
N LEU A 206 -21.17 19.87 -3.25
CA LEU A 206 -20.90 18.77 -4.18
C LEU A 206 -21.99 17.72 -3.96
N LYS A 207 -22.84 17.49 -4.96
CA LYS A 207 -23.94 16.52 -4.87
C LYS A 207 -23.37 15.11 -4.86
N VAL A 208 -23.78 14.33 -3.86
CA VAL A 208 -23.29 12.97 -3.57
C VAL A 208 -23.57 11.98 -4.69
N GLU A 209 -24.55 12.29 -5.55
CA GLU A 209 -24.96 11.43 -6.66
C GLU A 209 -23.86 11.25 -7.74
N GLU A 210 -23.02 12.25 -7.99
CA GLU A 210 -22.04 12.22 -9.09
C GLU A 210 -20.81 11.33 -8.80
N ALA A 211 -20.37 11.26 -7.54
CA ALA A 211 -19.21 10.44 -7.14
C ALA A 211 -19.52 8.94 -7.06
N VAL A 212 -20.79 8.58 -6.85
CA VAL A 212 -21.25 7.19 -6.84
C VAL A 212 -21.42 6.68 -8.28
N GLU A 213 -21.87 7.52 -9.21
CA GLU A 213 -21.91 7.17 -10.63
C GLU A 213 -20.51 7.01 -11.24
N GLU A 214 -19.52 7.80 -10.83
CA GLU A 214 -18.14 7.66 -11.30
C GLU A 214 -17.54 6.30 -10.88
N LEU A 215 -17.74 5.86 -9.64
CA LEU A 215 -17.29 4.54 -9.16
C LEU A 215 -18.04 3.37 -9.80
N LEU A 216 -19.34 3.53 -10.10
CA LEU A 216 -20.13 2.51 -10.81
C LEU A 216 -19.79 2.46 -12.30
N SER A 217 -19.39 3.58 -12.92
CA SER A 217 -18.94 3.65 -14.31
C SER A 217 -17.59 2.95 -14.57
N MET A 218 -16.82 2.68 -13.50
CA MET A 218 -15.57 1.91 -13.54
C MET A 218 -15.79 0.37 -13.61
N GLY A 219 -17.05 -0.09 -13.76
CA GLY A 219 -17.35 -1.49 -14.12
C GLY A 219 -17.29 -2.50 -12.98
N LEU A 220 -17.24 -2.06 -11.72
CA LEU A 220 -17.26 -2.94 -10.55
C LEU A 220 -18.71 -3.28 -10.16
N GLN A 221 -19.28 -4.32 -10.77
CA GLN A 221 -20.49 -4.97 -10.26
C GLN A 221 -20.11 -6.13 -9.33
N TYR A 222 -20.45 -6.00 -8.05
CA TYR A 222 -20.34 -7.06 -7.07
C TYR A 222 -21.64 -7.89 -7.06
N GLU A 223 -21.67 -8.98 -7.82
CA GLU A 223 -22.69 -10.02 -7.64
C GLU A 223 -22.25 -10.95 -6.51
N GLY A 224 -22.85 -10.77 -5.33
CA GLY A 224 -22.69 -11.70 -4.21
C GLY A 224 -23.13 -13.10 -4.64
N GLN A 225 -22.20 -14.06 -4.61
CA GLN A 225 -22.48 -15.47 -4.90
C GLN A 225 -23.54 -16.02 -3.95
N LYS A 226 -24.71 -16.35 -4.49
CA LYS A 226 -25.50 -17.47 -4.02
C LYS A 226 -24.82 -18.75 -4.49
N THR A 227 -24.60 -19.66 -3.55
CA THR A 227 -24.11 -21.02 -3.76
C THR A 227 -24.81 -21.71 -4.93
N ALA A 228 -24.02 -22.11 -5.94
CA ALA A 228 -24.48 -22.99 -7.01
C ALA A 228 -23.83 -24.37 -6.81
N THR A 229 -24.57 -25.27 -6.18
CA THR A 229 -24.32 -26.70 -6.30
C THR A 229 -24.67 -27.12 -7.73
N VAL A 230 -23.70 -27.68 -8.44
CA VAL A 230 -23.89 -28.25 -9.77
C VAL A 230 -24.81 -29.46 -9.65
N CYS A 231 -26.00 -29.39 -10.23
CA CYS A 231 -26.82 -30.56 -10.51
C CYS A 231 -27.47 -30.39 -11.89
N HIS A 232 -27.42 -31.45 -12.69
CA HIS A 232 -27.83 -31.49 -14.09
C HIS A 232 -29.34 -31.19 -14.30
N THR A 233 -29.60 -30.24 -15.21
CA THR A 233 -30.77 -30.02 -16.09
C THR A 233 -32.15 -30.64 -15.77
N LEU A 234 -33.21 -29.80 -15.82
CA LEU A 234 -34.40 -29.90 -16.70
C LEU A 234 -35.20 -28.56 -16.68
N PRO A 235 -35.99 -28.21 -17.73
CA PRO A 235 -36.53 -26.86 -17.93
C PRO A 235 -37.96 -26.68 -17.40
N GLY A 236 -38.22 -25.58 -16.70
CA GLY A 236 -39.59 -25.14 -16.40
C GLY A 236 -39.70 -24.18 -15.21
N SER A 237 -40.50 -23.12 -15.39
CA SER A 237 -41.03 -22.17 -14.38
C SER A 237 -40.19 -20.92 -14.03
N ARG A 238 -40.43 -19.84 -14.79
CA ARG A 238 -40.29 -18.44 -14.35
C ARG A 238 -41.68 -17.82 -14.33
N ALA A 239 -42.32 -17.76 -13.16
CA ALA A 239 -43.44 -16.86 -12.84
C ALA A 239 -43.90 -17.09 -11.38
N ALA A 240 -43.20 -16.53 -10.40
CA ALA A 240 -43.71 -16.45 -9.00
C ALA A 240 -43.01 -15.43 -8.09
N ALA A 241 -41.84 -14.88 -8.44
CA ALA A 241 -41.04 -14.09 -7.50
C ALA A 241 -41.23 -12.55 -7.56
N ALA A 242 -42.16 -12.04 -8.36
CA ALA A 242 -42.33 -10.60 -8.58
C ALA A 242 -43.48 -9.95 -7.78
N ALA A 243 -44.30 -10.72 -7.06
CA ALA A 243 -45.49 -10.19 -6.38
C ALA A 243 -45.27 -9.82 -4.90
N ASP A 244 -44.19 -10.28 -4.26
CA ASP A 244 -44.05 -10.20 -2.80
C ASP A 244 -43.36 -8.92 -2.29
N ASN A 245 -42.87 -8.06 -3.19
CA ASN A 245 -42.09 -6.86 -2.85
C ASN A 245 -42.87 -5.54 -2.97
N ALA A 246 -44.15 -5.59 -3.33
CA ALA A 246 -44.98 -4.40 -3.52
C ALA A 246 -45.81 -4.02 -2.28
N GLU A 247 -46.02 -4.93 -1.32
CA GLU A 247 -46.93 -4.69 -0.17
C GLU A 247 -46.26 -4.16 1.10
N ARG A 248 -44.92 -4.01 1.16
CA ARG A 248 -44.22 -3.51 2.37
C ARG A 248 -43.83 -2.03 2.36
N ARG A 249 -44.40 -1.22 1.47
CA ARG A 249 -44.07 0.21 1.33
C ARG A 249 -45.17 1.19 1.76
N ALA A 250 -46.22 0.72 2.43
CA ALA A 250 -47.39 1.55 2.72
C ALA A 250 -47.41 2.23 4.10
N ASP A 251 -46.52 1.91 5.05
CA ASP A 251 -46.68 2.33 6.46
C ASP A 251 -45.51 3.18 7.03
N LEU A 252 -45.04 4.21 6.31
CA LEU A 252 -44.10 5.19 6.90
C LEU A 252 -44.74 6.58 6.91
N GLU A 253 -45.00 7.08 8.13
CA GLU A 253 -45.50 8.44 8.39
C GLU A 253 -44.48 9.52 7.96
N PRO A 254 -44.95 10.69 7.48
CA PRO A 254 -44.07 11.78 7.08
C PRO A 254 -43.48 12.52 8.29
N LEU A 255 -42.17 12.79 8.23
CA LEU A 255 -41.46 13.65 9.18
C LEU A 255 -41.91 15.12 9.03
N PRO A 256 -41.96 15.91 10.12
CA PRO A 256 -42.43 17.29 10.08
C PRO A 256 -41.44 18.21 9.35
N GLU A 257 -42.00 19.15 8.59
CA GLU A 257 -41.32 20.16 7.79
C GLU A 257 -40.45 21.08 8.67
N ALA A 258 -39.17 21.18 8.33
CA ALA A 258 -38.22 22.11 8.93
C ALA A 258 -38.18 23.42 8.12
N GLU A 259 -39.15 24.29 8.35
CA GLU A 259 -39.08 25.70 7.96
C GLU A 259 -38.91 26.56 9.22
N HIS A 260 -38.04 27.59 9.13
CA HIS A 260 -37.59 28.53 10.17
C HIS A 260 -36.37 28.16 11.02
N MET A 261 -35.18 28.22 10.42
CA MET A 261 -33.97 28.75 11.07
C MET A 261 -33.03 29.36 10.02
N ALA A 262 -33.48 30.44 9.40
CA ALA A 262 -32.62 31.42 8.75
C ALA A 262 -32.90 32.75 9.45
N ASP A 263 -31.86 33.56 9.65
CA ASP A 263 -31.87 34.88 10.31
C ASP A 263 -31.59 34.84 11.82
N ASN A 264 -30.31 34.65 12.16
CA ASN A 264 -29.54 35.47 13.12
C ASN A 264 -28.16 34.83 13.33
N TYR A 265 -27.19 35.20 12.49
CA TYR A 265 -25.78 35.01 12.77
C TYR A 265 -25.06 36.34 12.58
N GLU A 266 -25.19 37.22 13.57
CA GLU A 266 -24.21 38.27 13.78
C GLU A 266 -22.86 37.63 14.11
N ALA A 267 -21.80 38.20 13.54
CA ALA A 267 -20.43 37.72 13.60
C ALA A 267 -19.90 37.71 15.05
N ALA A 268 -20.09 36.59 15.74
CA ALA A 268 -19.23 36.19 16.84
C ALA A 268 -18.08 35.36 16.26
N GLU A 269 -16.84 35.81 16.47
CA GLU A 269 -15.64 34.98 16.34
C GLU A 269 -15.77 33.80 17.32
N SER A 270 -16.39 32.72 16.88
CA SER A 270 -16.66 31.56 17.73
C SER A 270 -15.41 30.68 17.83
N GLU A 271 -14.98 30.42 19.06
CA GLU A 271 -13.99 29.40 19.46
C GLU A 271 -14.34 27.95 19.04
N THR A 272 -15.36 27.75 18.18
CA THR A 272 -15.81 26.46 17.65
C THR A 272 -15.09 26.03 16.37
N GLY A 273 -14.09 26.78 15.91
CA GLY A 273 -13.24 26.42 14.76
C GLY A 273 -12.29 25.23 14.99
N THR A 274 -12.22 24.65 16.19
CA THR A 274 -11.09 23.80 16.61
C THR A 274 -11.34 22.28 16.51
N ASN A 275 -12.58 21.79 16.68
CA ASN A 275 -12.82 20.33 16.72
C ASN A 275 -13.04 19.69 15.35
N ASP A 276 -13.81 20.32 14.46
CA ASP A 276 -14.07 19.77 13.13
C ASP A 276 -12.82 19.77 12.24
N GLU A 277 -11.98 20.79 12.40
CA GLU A 277 -10.72 20.92 11.68
C GLU A 277 -9.72 19.84 12.11
N GLU A 278 -9.50 19.67 13.42
CA GLU A 278 -8.60 18.65 13.92
C GLU A 278 -9.12 17.24 13.60
N ARG A 279 -10.44 17.02 13.62
CA ARG A 279 -11.06 15.78 13.14
C ARG A 279 -10.80 15.55 11.65
N ALA A 280 -10.87 16.58 10.81
CA ALA A 280 -10.57 16.46 9.38
C ALA A 280 -9.09 16.14 9.13
N LYS A 281 -8.16 16.79 9.83
CA LYS A 281 -6.72 16.49 9.76
C LYS A 281 -6.42 15.08 10.23
N PHE A 282 -7.01 14.65 11.34
CA PHE A 282 -6.89 13.28 11.84
C PHE A 282 -7.37 12.27 10.79
N ARG A 283 -8.57 12.45 10.26
CA ARG A 283 -9.15 11.60 9.22
C ARG A 283 -8.24 11.52 7.99
N PHE A 284 -7.72 12.64 7.50
CA PHE A 284 -6.80 12.66 6.37
C PHE A 284 -5.50 11.90 6.69
N ARG A 285 -4.86 12.15 7.84
CA ARG A 285 -3.62 11.46 8.25
C ARG A 285 -3.82 9.95 8.31
N SER A 286 -4.90 9.49 8.97
CA SER A 286 -5.25 8.07 9.05
C SER A 286 -5.50 7.48 7.67
N SER A 287 -6.15 8.21 6.78
CA SER A 287 -6.44 7.75 5.42
C SER A 287 -5.19 7.64 4.56
N LEU A 288 -4.28 8.61 4.67
CA LEU A 288 -3.00 8.59 3.97
C LEU A 288 -2.12 7.44 4.50
N PHE A 289 -2.07 7.24 5.81
CA PHE A 289 -1.37 6.11 6.42
C PHE A 289 -1.91 4.78 5.89
N VAL A 290 -3.24 4.57 5.94
CA VAL A 290 -3.88 3.36 5.41
C VAL A 290 -3.56 3.15 3.94
N LEU A 291 -3.64 4.21 3.13
CA LEU A 291 -3.36 4.13 1.70
C LEU A 291 -1.91 3.70 1.44
N VAL A 292 -0.94 4.34 2.11
CA VAL A 292 0.48 4.02 1.91
C VAL A 292 0.82 2.63 2.43
N THR A 293 0.41 2.29 3.65
CA THR A 293 0.68 0.96 4.23
C THR A 293 0.05 -0.16 3.41
N LEU A 294 -1.22 -0.02 3.02
CA LEU A 294 -1.93 -1.10 2.33
C LEU A 294 -1.56 -1.18 0.85
N VAL A 295 -1.57 -0.05 0.14
CA VAL A 295 -1.42 -0.02 -1.32
C VAL A 295 0.05 0.06 -1.73
N ASP A 296 0.80 1.05 -1.24
CA ASP A 296 2.18 1.27 -1.70
C ASP A 296 3.16 0.29 -1.07
N HIS A 297 3.03 0.05 0.23
CA HIS A 297 3.98 -0.77 0.95
C HIS A 297 3.63 -2.25 0.79
N LEU A 298 2.47 -2.66 1.28
CA LEU A 298 2.09 -4.08 1.30
C LEU A 298 1.76 -4.61 -0.10
N TYR A 299 0.79 -4.02 -0.80
CA TYR A 299 0.37 -4.54 -2.10
C TYR A 299 1.45 -4.33 -3.18
N ASP A 300 1.89 -3.09 -3.44
CA ASP A 300 2.80 -2.78 -4.54
C ASP A 300 4.21 -3.36 -4.28
N ILE A 301 4.87 -2.96 -3.19
CA ILE A 301 6.26 -3.34 -2.95
C ILE A 301 6.38 -4.81 -2.53
N HIS A 302 5.72 -5.22 -1.45
CA HIS A 302 5.88 -6.58 -0.92
C HIS A 302 5.29 -7.65 -1.83
N LEU A 303 3.99 -7.56 -2.14
CA LEU A 303 3.24 -8.66 -2.76
C LEU A 303 3.27 -8.66 -4.28
N GLN A 304 3.31 -7.49 -4.92
CA GLN A 304 3.30 -7.39 -6.38
C GLN A 304 4.73 -7.36 -6.93
N ARG A 305 5.62 -6.51 -6.42
CA ARG A 305 6.95 -6.35 -7.04
C ARG A 305 7.97 -7.33 -6.50
N ALA A 306 8.22 -7.32 -5.19
CA ALA A 306 9.26 -8.13 -4.58
C ALA A 306 8.92 -9.63 -4.63
N ASN A 307 7.71 -10.01 -4.22
CA ASN A 307 7.23 -11.39 -4.22
C ASN A 307 7.24 -12.03 -5.62
N LEU A 308 6.72 -11.35 -6.64
CA LEU A 308 6.71 -11.88 -8.00
C LEU A 308 8.13 -12.01 -8.55
N PHE A 309 8.99 -11.04 -8.27
CA PHE A 309 10.38 -11.07 -8.71
C PHE A 309 11.16 -12.22 -8.08
N VAL A 310 11.09 -12.39 -6.76
CA VAL A 310 11.77 -13.48 -6.06
C VAL A 310 11.19 -14.84 -6.45
N THR A 311 9.89 -14.91 -6.75
CA THR A 311 9.28 -16.14 -7.29
C THR A 311 9.88 -16.47 -8.66
N ALA A 312 9.88 -15.52 -9.60
CA ALA A 312 10.39 -15.74 -10.95
C ALA A 312 11.89 -16.08 -10.97
N ILE A 313 12.70 -15.43 -10.15
CA ILE A 313 14.14 -15.71 -10.07
C ILE A 313 14.41 -17.11 -9.54
N ARG A 314 13.67 -17.55 -8.51
CA ARG A 314 13.79 -18.87 -7.90
C ARG A 314 13.30 -20.00 -8.80
N GLU A 315 12.27 -19.75 -9.61
CA GLU A 315 11.67 -20.78 -10.47
C GLU A 315 12.38 -20.91 -11.82
N LYS A 316 13.04 -19.84 -12.30
CA LYS A 316 13.60 -19.82 -13.68
C LYS A 316 15.12 -19.73 -13.76
N MET A 317 15.81 -19.13 -12.79
CA MET A 317 17.26 -18.98 -12.85
C MET A 317 17.99 -20.00 -12.00
N SER A 318 19.01 -20.66 -12.54
CA SER A 318 19.93 -21.54 -11.80
C SER A 318 20.67 -20.79 -10.70
N SER A 319 21.13 -21.50 -9.65
CA SER A 319 21.89 -20.91 -8.53
C SER A 319 23.20 -20.25 -8.98
N GLU A 320 23.80 -20.76 -10.06
CA GLU A 320 25.04 -20.23 -10.63
C GLU A 320 24.82 -19.04 -11.58
N HIS A 321 23.57 -18.72 -11.92
CA HIS A 321 23.26 -17.64 -12.84
C HIS A 321 23.76 -16.29 -12.28
N PRO A 322 24.54 -15.50 -13.05
CA PRO A 322 25.16 -14.27 -12.53
C PRO A 322 24.12 -13.27 -12.02
N ILE A 323 23.02 -13.09 -12.74
CA ILE A 323 21.92 -12.21 -12.32
C ILE A 323 21.27 -12.66 -11.01
N ARG A 324 21.10 -13.98 -10.79
CA ARG A 324 20.52 -14.49 -9.53
C ARG A 324 21.44 -14.17 -8.37
N ARG A 325 22.73 -14.50 -8.48
CA ARG A 325 23.74 -14.19 -7.47
C ARG A 325 23.82 -12.70 -7.16
N PHE A 326 23.69 -11.85 -8.19
CA PHE A 326 23.67 -10.40 -8.05
C PHE A 326 22.43 -9.88 -7.31
N MET A 327 21.26 -10.43 -7.62
CA MET A 327 19.99 -9.96 -7.07
C MET A 327 19.65 -10.55 -5.70
N SER A 328 20.22 -11.71 -5.32
CA SER A 328 19.95 -12.38 -4.05
C SER A 328 20.09 -11.48 -2.81
N PRO A 329 21.10 -10.59 -2.68
CA PRO A 329 21.19 -9.68 -1.55
C PRO A 329 20.01 -8.71 -1.44
N PHE A 330 19.41 -8.34 -2.57
CA PHE A 330 18.28 -7.41 -2.63
C PHE A 330 16.93 -8.10 -2.37
N THR A 331 16.85 -9.41 -2.58
CA THR A 331 15.62 -10.21 -2.35
C THR A 331 15.71 -11.09 -1.10
N TYR A 332 16.75 -10.91 -0.29
CA TYR A 332 16.96 -11.70 0.93
C TYR A 332 15.75 -11.60 1.85
N ARG A 333 15.26 -12.75 2.35
CA ARG A 333 14.08 -12.88 3.22
C ARG A 333 12.76 -12.34 2.67
N THR A 334 12.69 -11.96 1.40
CA THR A 334 11.43 -11.50 0.79
C THR A 334 10.36 -12.60 0.87
N ILE A 335 10.72 -13.87 0.65
CA ILE A 335 9.79 -15.00 0.77
C ILE A 335 9.31 -15.14 2.22
N GLY A 336 10.23 -15.21 3.18
CA GLY A 336 9.89 -15.36 4.59
C GLY A 336 8.99 -14.25 5.14
N VAL A 337 9.30 -12.98 4.85
CA VAL A 337 8.49 -11.85 5.35
C VAL A 337 7.10 -11.82 4.72
N ASN A 338 6.99 -12.15 3.43
CA ASN A 338 5.69 -12.17 2.76
C ASN A 338 4.83 -13.38 3.21
N ASP A 339 5.43 -14.54 3.46
CA ASP A 339 4.74 -15.69 4.07
C ASP A 339 4.23 -15.35 5.48
N ASN A 340 5.03 -14.62 6.26
CA ASN A 340 4.60 -14.12 7.56
C ASN A 340 3.44 -13.11 7.43
N ALA A 341 3.52 -12.17 6.50
CA ALA A 341 2.44 -11.23 6.23
C ALA A 341 1.16 -11.95 5.76
N PHE A 342 1.28 -13.00 4.94
CA PHE A 342 0.17 -13.84 4.52
C PHE A 342 -0.55 -14.43 5.74
N HIS A 343 0.18 -15.04 6.68
CA HIS A 343 -0.42 -15.72 7.83
C HIS A 343 -0.93 -14.77 8.91
N ASN A 344 -0.21 -13.70 9.20
CA ASN A 344 -0.44 -12.88 10.38
C ASN A 344 -1.04 -11.51 10.08
N LEU A 345 -0.75 -10.93 8.92
CA LEU A 345 -1.18 -9.57 8.59
C LEU A 345 -2.44 -9.56 7.74
N ILE A 346 -2.47 -10.33 6.66
CA ILE A 346 -3.49 -10.23 5.62
C ILE A 346 -4.60 -11.26 5.81
N LYS A 347 -4.33 -12.42 6.41
CA LYS A 347 -5.35 -13.46 6.59
C LYS A 347 -6.61 -12.90 7.24
N LYS A 348 -7.78 -13.47 6.93
CA LYS A 348 -9.02 -13.21 7.64
C LYS A 348 -8.83 -13.40 9.15
N GLY A 349 -9.18 -12.39 9.93
CA GLY A 349 -8.94 -12.35 11.37
C GLY A 349 -7.46 -12.13 11.77
N GLY A 350 -6.58 -11.79 10.83
CA GLY A 350 -5.21 -11.33 11.10
C GLY A 350 -5.14 -9.88 11.53
N LEU A 351 -3.92 -9.36 11.72
CA LEU A 351 -3.66 -8.03 12.26
C LEU A 351 -4.24 -6.91 11.39
N GLY A 352 -4.12 -6.98 10.07
CA GLY A 352 -4.63 -5.95 9.15
C GLY A 352 -6.14 -5.75 9.30
N PRO A 353 -6.98 -6.77 9.06
CA PRO A 353 -8.43 -6.68 9.27
C PRO A 353 -8.83 -6.26 10.68
N ARG A 354 -8.01 -6.51 11.71
CA ARG A 354 -8.28 -6.09 13.09
C ARG A 354 -7.93 -4.62 13.35
N CYS A 355 -6.74 -4.18 12.94
CA CYS A 355 -6.19 -2.86 13.25
C CYS A 355 -6.72 -1.75 12.33
N PHE A 356 -7.12 -2.07 11.10
CA PHE A 356 -7.74 -1.08 10.24
C PHE A 356 -9.22 -0.86 10.59
N ALA A 357 -9.68 0.37 10.35
CA ALA A 357 -11.07 0.78 10.57
C ALA A 357 -12.07 0.02 9.68
N PHE A 358 -11.62 -0.62 8.60
CA PHE A 358 -12.48 -1.31 7.67
C PHE A 358 -13.18 -2.52 8.28
N THR A 359 -14.41 -2.79 7.83
CA THR A 359 -14.97 -4.13 7.99
C THR A 359 -14.14 -5.12 7.15
N GLU A 360 -14.33 -6.42 7.34
CA GLU A 360 -13.70 -7.42 6.49
C GLU A 360 -14.01 -7.20 4.98
N GLN A 361 -15.26 -6.85 4.67
CA GLN A 361 -15.65 -6.48 3.30
C GLN A 361 -14.91 -5.22 2.83
N GLY A 362 -14.83 -4.18 3.67
CA GLY A 362 -14.11 -2.95 3.32
C GLY A 362 -12.62 -3.19 3.08
N PHE A 363 -12.01 -4.08 3.85
CA PHE A 363 -10.60 -4.46 3.70
C PHE A 363 -10.38 -5.25 2.40
N GLY A 364 -11.27 -6.18 2.07
CA GLY A 364 -11.25 -6.89 0.78
C GLY A 364 -11.42 -5.95 -0.41
N LEU A 365 -12.35 -5.00 -0.33
CA LEU A 365 -12.53 -3.97 -1.37
C LEU A 365 -11.32 -3.04 -1.50
N ALA A 366 -10.65 -2.72 -0.40
CA ALA A 366 -9.42 -1.93 -0.42
C ALA A 366 -8.30 -2.66 -1.20
N PHE A 367 -8.11 -3.96 -0.96
CA PHE A 367 -7.16 -4.79 -1.73
C PHE A 367 -7.56 -4.94 -3.21
N ALA A 368 -8.86 -5.09 -3.49
CA ALA A 368 -9.35 -5.16 -4.87
C ALA A 368 -9.09 -3.85 -5.64
N ALA A 369 -9.13 -2.71 -4.96
CA ALA A 369 -8.83 -1.40 -5.55
C ALA A 369 -7.33 -1.12 -5.68
N ALA A 370 -6.49 -1.71 -4.82
CA ALA A 370 -5.05 -1.46 -4.74
C ALA A 370 -4.33 -1.43 -6.12
N PRO A 371 -4.52 -2.40 -7.04
CA PRO A 371 -3.85 -2.36 -8.35
C PRO A 371 -4.11 -1.10 -9.20
N SER A 372 -5.25 -0.43 -9.01
CA SER A 372 -5.57 0.83 -9.70
C SER A 372 -5.02 2.08 -9.00
N LEU A 373 -4.52 1.91 -7.77
CA LEU A 373 -4.09 2.99 -6.89
C LEU A 373 -2.56 3.03 -6.71
N VAL A 374 -1.81 2.08 -7.27
CA VAL A 374 -0.34 2.09 -7.23
C VAL A 374 0.23 3.18 -8.13
N ASN A 375 1.38 3.72 -7.76
CA ASN A 375 2.09 4.72 -8.56
C ASN A 375 2.41 4.20 -9.97
N GLY A 376 2.18 5.04 -10.98
CA GLY A 376 2.36 4.71 -12.39
C GLY A 376 1.09 4.19 -13.07
N ALA A 377 0.11 3.67 -12.32
CA ALA A 377 -1.16 3.22 -12.87
C ALA A 377 -1.97 4.36 -13.53
N GLU A 378 -1.72 5.61 -13.12
CA GLU A 378 -2.35 6.80 -13.68
C GLU A 378 -1.76 7.25 -15.02
N ALA A 379 -0.56 6.78 -15.38
CA ALA A 379 0.04 7.12 -16.67
C ALA A 379 -0.70 6.40 -17.81
N ALA A 380 -1.14 7.16 -18.82
CA ALA A 380 -1.80 6.61 -19.99
C ALA A 380 -0.81 5.85 -20.90
N THR A 381 -1.31 4.91 -21.71
CA THR A 381 -0.50 4.17 -22.70
C THR A 381 0.24 5.12 -23.65
N ALA A 382 -0.38 6.25 -24.02
CA ALA A 382 0.23 7.27 -24.87
C ALA A 382 1.49 7.92 -24.25
N ASP A 383 1.58 7.94 -22.91
CA ASP A 383 2.75 8.39 -22.15
C ASP A 383 3.65 7.21 -21.73
N LYS A 384 3.55 6.06 -22.41
CA LYS A 384 4.24 4.79 -22.13
C LYS A 384 3.86 4.15 -20.79
N GLY A 385 2.77 4.58 -20.17
CA GLY A 385 2.23 3.97 -18.96
C GLY A 385 1.57 2.60 -19.23
N PRO A 386 1.28 1.83 -18.17
CA PRO A 386 1.51 2.16 -16.75
C PRO A 386 2.78 1.52 -16.16
N ILE A 387 3.55 0.74 -16.94
CA ILE A 387 4.85 0.25 -16.51
C ILE A 387 5.92 1.21 -16.99
N LEU A 388 6.16 2.24 -16.17
CA LEU A 388 7.25 3.19 -16.38
C LEU A 388 8.42 2.85 -15.48
N PHE A 389 9.62 2.82 -16.05
CA PHE A 389 10.84 2.86 -15.25
C PHE A 389 11.01 4.25 -14.61
N ARG A 390 11.74 4.33 -13.50
CA ARG A 390 11.78 5.52 -12.65
C ARG A 390 12.18 6.80 -13.40
N ASP A 391 13.07 6.72 -14.38
CA ASP A 391 13.46 7.88 -15.20
C ASP A 391 12.31 8.38 -16.07
N ASP A 392 11.64 7.47 -16.78
CA ASP A 392 10.46 7.79 -17.59
C ASP A 392 9.29 8.30 -16.73
N TYR A 393 9.08 7.71 -15.54
CA TYR A 393 8.04 8.13 -14.61
C TYR A 393 8.29 9.52 -14.03
N VAL A 394 9.53 9.82 -13.62
CA VAL A 394 9.86 11.17 -13.12
C VAL A 394 9.77 12.22 -14.24
N ALA A 395 10.11 11.86 -15.48
CA ALA A 395 9.89 12.74 -16.63
C ALA A 395 8.40 13.01 -16.88
N TYR A 396 7.55 11.99 -16.77
CA TYR A 396 6.09 12.12 -16.84
C TYR A 396 5.55 13.05 -15.74
N LEU A 397 5.96 12.85 -14.48
CA LEU A 397 5.57 13.71 -13.37
C LEU A 397 6.01 15.17 -13.60
N LYS A 398 7.22 15.38 -14.12
CA LYS A 398 7.71 16.72 -14.46
C LYS A 398 6.89 17.39 -15.56
N LYS A 399 6.41 16.63 -16.57
CA LYS A 399 5.48 17.13 -17.60
C LYS A 399 4.12 17.53 -17.00
N LYS A 400 3.63 16.81 -15.99
CA LYS A 400 2.49 17.24 -15.16
C LYS A 400 2.82 18.45 -14.28
N GLY A 401 4.10 18.80 -14.13
CA GLY A 401 4.57 19.90 -13.30
C GLY A 401 4.82 19.49 -11.84
N ILE A 402 4.98 18.21 -11.57
CA ILE A 402 5.41 17.68 -10.28
C ILE A 402 6.93 17.53 -10.35
N ASP A 403 7.65 18.42 -9.67
CA ASP A 403 9.11 18.42 -9.58
C ASP A 403 9.54 18.71 -8.14
N THR A 404 9.23 17.75 -7.26
CA THR A 404 9.52 17.82 -5.82
C THR A 404 10.91 17.29 -5.52
N GLU A 405 11.48 17.68 -4.38
CA GLU A 405 12.76 17.14 -3.92
C GLU A 405 12.77 15.61 -3.81
N TYR A 406 11.66 15.02 -3.34
CA TYR A 406 11.48 13.56 -3.28
C TYR A 406 11.76 12.89 -4.63
N TRP A 407 11.08 13.32 -5.70
CA TRP A 407 11.25 12.72 -7.03
C TRP A 407 12.64 12.94 -7.63
N ARG A 408 13.31 14.06 -7.32
CA ARG A 408 14.69 14.30 -7.74
C ARG A 408 15.66 13.34 -7.05
N GLN A 409 15.55 13.17 -5.74
CA GLN A 409 16.38 12.24 -4.97
C GLN A 409 16.11 10.79 -5.37
N SER A 410 14.84 10.44 -5.58
CA SER A 410 14.46 9.13 -6.07
C SER A 410 15.09 8.82 -7.44
N LEU A 411 15.10 9.80 -8.36
CA LEU A 411 15.78 9.66 -9.65
C LEU A 411 17.30 9.48 -9.49
N GLN A 412 17.94 10.24 -8.59
CA GLN A 412 19.37 10.13 -8.34
C GLN A 412 19.75 8.73 -7.82
N ILE A 413 19.01 8.20 -6.85
CA ILE A 413 19.23 6.83 -6.34
C ILE A 413 19.03 5.80 -7.45
N TYR A 414 17.95 5.94 -8.24
CA TYR A 414 17.72 5.06 -9.38
C TYR A 414 18.88 5.07 -10.39
N GLN A 415 19.43 6.24 -10.71
CA GLN A 415 20.57 6.37 -11.62
C GLN A 415 21.85 5.72 -11.06
N ILE A 416 22.02 5.71 -9.74
CA ILE A 416 23.10 4.95 -9.08
C ILE A 416 22.90 3.45 -9.30
N TYR A 417 21.70 2.93 -9.04
CA TYR A 417 21.39 1.52 -9.28
C TYR A 417 21.52 1.14 -10.76
N LEU A 418 21.05 1.97 -11.69
CA LEU A 418 21.18 1.70 -13.12
C LEU A 418 22.64 1.62 -13.57
N ARG A 419 23.50 2.51 -13.10
CA ARG A 419 24.94 2.42 -13.37
C ARG A 419 25.55 1.17 -12.77
N PHE A 420 25.16 0.80 -11.55
CA PHE A 420 25.66 -0.40 -10.89
C PHE A 420 25.26 -1.68 -11.64
N VAL A 421 23.98 -1.79 -12.04
CA VAL A 421 23.48 -2.89 -12.86
C VAL A 421 24.22 -2.97 -14.19
N LYS A 422 24.35 -1.86 -14.94
CA LYS A 422 25.07 -1.86 -16.23
C LYS A 422 26.53 -2.28 -16.07
N GLY A 423 27.20 -1.80 -15.03
CA GLY A 423 28.56 -2.21 -14.69
C GLY A 423 28.66 -3.70 -14.39
N TYR A 424 27.71 -4.25 -13.62
CA TYR A 424 27.67 -5.68 -13.33
C TYR A 424 27.40 -6.52 -14.59
N LEU A 425 26.43 -6.13 -15.42
CA LEU A 425 26.13 -6.81 -16.68
C LEU A 425 27.37 -6.88 -17.59
N ALA A 426 28.14 -5.80 -17.69
CA ALA A 426 29.35 -5.75 -18.50
C ALA A 426 30.47 -6.71 -18.03
N CYS A 427 30.45 -7.15 -16.76
CA CYS A 427 31.39 -8.13 -16.24
C CYS A 427 31.10 -9.57 -16.70
N TYR A 428 29.83 -9.89 -16.96
CA TYR A 428 29.37 -11.26 -17.24
C TYR A 428 28.89 -11.48 -18.67
N TYR A 429 28.46 -10.42 -19.36
CA TYR A 429 28.01 -10.46 -20.75
C TYR A 429 29.00 -9.65 -21.60
N PRO A 430 29.91 -10.31 -22.35
CA PRO A 430 30.93 -9.64 -23.15
C PRO A 430 30.36 -8.68 -24.20
N ASN A 431 29.13 -8.94 -24.64
CA ASN A 431 28.37 -8.13 -25.58
C ASN A 431 26.88 -8.19 -25.23
N LYS A 432 26.07 -7.32 -25.84
CA LYS A 432 24.64 -7.22 -25.55
C LYS A 432 23.86 -8.41 -26.12
N GLU A 433 24.35 -8.99 -27.21
CA GLU A 433 23.75 -10.14 -27.88
C GLU A 433 23.71 -11.38 -26.98
N ASP A 434 24.74 -11.58 -26.17
CA ASP A 434 24.83 -12.69 -25.21
C ASP A 434 23.73 -12.57 -24.14
N LEU A 435 23.49 -11.36 -23.62
CA LEU A 435 22.38 -11.11 -22.68
C LEU A 435 21.02 -11.29 -23.37
N ALA A 436 20.87 -10.81 -24.60
CA ALA A 436 19.61 -10.94 -25.35
C ALA A 436 19.27 -12.42 -25.68
N LYS A 437 20.29 -13.29 -25.78
CA LYS A 437 20.14 -14.74 -26.00
C LYS A 437 20.04 -15.56 -24.72
N ASP A 438 20.17 -14.93 -23.56
CA ASP A 438 20.10 -15.61 -22.27
C ASP A 438 18.68 -16.15 -22.01
N PHE A 439 18.53 -17.47 -22.11
CA PHE A 439 17.23 -18.11 -22.01
C PHE A 439 16.68 -18.11 -20.57
N GLU A 440 17.54 -18.10 -19.54
CA GLU A 440 17.09 -18.05 -18.14
C GLU A 440 16.61 -16.64 -17.81
N MET A 441 17.34 -15.61 -18.25
CA MET A 441 16.91 -14.21 -18.14
C MET A 441 15.58 -13.97 -18.85
N LYS A 442 15.43 -14.48 -20.08
CA LYS A 442 14.18 -14.37 -20.84
C LYS A 442 13.02 -15.11 -20.17
N ALA A 443 13.25 -16.32 -19.66
CA ALA A 443 12.21 -17.09 -18.97
C ALA A 443 11.76 -16.42 -17.66
N MET A 444 12.71 -15.88 -16.90
CA MET A 444 12.45 -15.15 -15.66
C MET A 444 11.68 -13.85 -15.91
N ALA A 445 12.06 -13.07 -16.92
CA ALA A 445 11.34 -11.88 -17.34
C ALA A 445 9.90 -12.19 -17.76
N ARG A 446 9.72 -13.17 -18.64
CA ARG A 446 8.38 -13.60 -19.10
C ARG A 446 7.49 -14.01 -17.93
N GLN A 447 8.01 -14.79 -16.99
CA GLN A 447 7.23 -15.17 -15.80
C GLN A 447 6.85 -13.94 -14.97
N TYR A 448 7.80 -13.06 -14.64
CA TYR A 448 7.52 -11.90 -13.81
C TYR A 448 6.42 -11.01 -14.41
N PHE A 449 6.55 -10.64 -15.68
CA PHE A 449 5.58 -9.75 -16.33
C PHE A 449 4.24 -10.42 -16.56
N PHE A 450 4.20 -11.73 -16.82
CA PHE A 450 2.95 -12.49 -16.86
C PHE A 450 2.23 -12.49 -15.50
N GLN A 451 2.97 -12.73 -14.41
CA GLN A 451 2.39 -12.69 -13.06
C GLN A 451 1.92 -11.28 -12.68
N LEU A 452 2.69 -10.25 -13.08
CA LEU A 452 2.32 -8.85 -12.87
C LEU A 452 0.99 -8.51 -13.58
N GLU A 453 0.80 -9.04 -14.80
CA GLU A 453 -0.44 -8.87 -15.57
C GLU A 453 -1.63 -9.50 -14.88
N MET A 454 -1.46 -10.72 -14.37
CA MET A 454 -2.52 -11.42 -13.64
C MET A 454 -2.85 -10.73 -12.31
N ALA A 455 -1.85 -10.20 -11.62
CA ALA A 455 -2.05 -9.50 -10.34
C ALA A 455 -2.72 -8.13 -10.50
N SER A 456 -2.49 -7.46 -11.63
CA SER A 456 -3.01 -6.12 -11.93
C SER A 456 -3.46 -5.99 -13.39
N PRO A 457 -4.63 -6.55 -13.75
CA PRO A 457 -5.13 -6.49 -15.12
C PRO A 457 -5.33 -5.05 -15.61
N SER A 458 -5.63 -4.10 -14.72
CA SER A 458 -5.76 -2.68 -15.06
C SER A 458 -4.44 -2.04 -15.47
N MET A 459 -3.30 -2.55 -15.00
CA MET A 459 -1.99 -2.06 -15.42
C MET A 459 -1.61 -2.62 -16.80
N LEU A 460 -1.70 -3.93 -17.02
CA LEU A 460 -1.18 -4.51 -18.27
C LEU A 460 -2.21 -4.70 -19.39
N GLY A 461 -3.51 -4.71 -19.09
CA GLY A 461 -4.58 -4.70 -20.10
C GLY A 461 -4.54 -3.48 -21.04
N ARG A 462 -3.82 -2.41 -20.64
CA ARG A 462 -3.52 -1.23 -21.46
C ARG A 462 -2.27 -1.36 -22.34
N SER A 463 -1.41 -2.34 -22.05
CA SER A 463 -0.13 -2.61 -22.73
C SER A 463 -0.23 -3.82 -23.69
N GLY A 464 -1.26 -4.66 -23.50
CA GLY A 464 -1.45 -5.91 -24.23
C GLY A 464 -0.59 -7.06 -23.69
N PRO A 465 -0.87 -8.31 -24.12
CA PRO A 465 -0.22 -9.53 -23.62
C PRO A 465 1.29 -9.66 -23.91
N ASP A 466 1.88 -8.62 -24.51
CA ASP A 466 3.23 -8.63 -25.07
C ASP A 466 4.10 -7.48 -24.53
N PHE A 467 3.80 -6.86 -23.38
CA PHE A 467 4.60 -5.74 -22.86
C PHE A 467 6.11 -6.01 -22.90
N PHE A 468 6.53 -7.20 -22.47
CA PHE A 468 7.92 -7.61 -22.56
C PHE A 468 8.43 -7.65 -24.01
N GLU A 469 7.76 -8.39 -24.91
CA GLU A 469 8.19 -8.54 -26.31
C GLU A 469 8.16 -7.21 -27.09
N GLN A 470 7.25 -6.30 -26.76
CA GLN A 470 7.18 -4.96 -27.35
C GLN A 470 8.39 -4.09 -26.97
N ASN A 471 8.97 -4.30 -25.79
CA ASN A 471 10.11 -3.54 -25.28
C ASN A 471 11.46 -4.27 -25.50
N THR A 472 11.47 -5.41 -26.17
CA THR A 472 12.67 -6.22 -26.43
C THR A 472 12.77 -6.67 -27.89
N GLN A 473 12.49 -5.78 -28.85
CA GLN A 473 12.50 -6.12 -30.29
C GLN A 473 13.92 -6.19 -30.85
N THR A 474 14.82 -5.36 -30.34
CA THR A 474 16.24 -5.31 -30.71
C THR A 474 17.16 -5.73 -29.56
N VAL A 475 18.42 -6.01 -29.87
CA VAL A 475 19.46 -6.35 -28.88
C VAL A 475 19.68 -5.18 -27.92
N GLU A 476 19.75 -3.96 -28.45
CA GLU A 476 19.88 -2.73 -27.67
C GLU A 476 18.71 -2.52 -26.72
N GLU A 477 17.48 -2.63 -27.22
CA GLU A 477 16.27 -2.48 -26.40
C GLU A 477 16.21 -3.54 -25.31
N THR A 478 16.52 -4.80 -25.65
CA THR A 478 16.55 -5.90 -24.68
C THR A 478 17.54 -5.62 -23.55
N TYR A 479 18.75 -5.17 -23.89
CA TYR A 479 19.78 -4.82 -22.91
C TYR A 479 19.33 -3.66 -22.01
N GLU A 480 18.82 -2.58 -22.60
CA GLU A 480 18.37 -1.41 -21.84
C GLU A 480 17.16 -1.73 -20.96
N PHE A 481 16.22 -2.53 -21.46
CA PHE A 481 15.06 -3.00 -20.71
C PHE A 481 15.49 -3.79 -19.47
N TYR A 482 16.35 -4.80 -19.63
CA TYR A 482 16.84 -5.59 -18.50
C TYR A 482 17.61 -4.75 -17.49
N ALA A 483 18.48 -3.86 -17.95
CA ALA A 483 19.24 -2.98 -17.05
C ALA A 483 18.31 -2.07 -16.24
N LYS A 484 17.33 -1.43 -16.90
CA LYS A 484 16.35 -0.57 -16.24
C LYS A 484 15.45 -1.33 -15.29
N TRP A 485 15.01 -2.53 -15.67
CA TRP A 485 14.13 -3.36 -14.86
C TRP A 485 14.82 -3.86 -13.59
N LEU A 486 16.04 -4.40 -13.68
CA LEU A 486 16.78 -4.84 -12.50
C LEU A 486 17.06 -3.66 -11.55
N ALA A 487 17.45 -2.49 -12.07
CA ALA A 487 17.65 -1.29 -11.26
C ALA A 487 16.35 -0.81 -10.60
N GLN A 488 15.22 -0.98 -11.28
CA GLN A 488 13.90 -0.64 -10.75
C GLN A 488 13.50 -1.57 -9.60
N ILE A 489 13.78 -2.87 -9.72
CA ILE A 489 13.55 -3.84 -8.64
C ILE A 489 14.44 -3.53 -7.45
N MET A 490 15.73 -3.24 -7.67
CA MET A 490 16.64 -2.81 -6.60
C MET A 490 16.08 -1.59 -5.86
N LEU A 491 15.57 -0.59 -6.59
CA LEU A 491 14.94 0.58 -5.98
C LEU A 491 13.74 0.17 -5.11
N TYR A 492 12.84 -0.67 -5.61
CA TYR A 492 11.63 -1.06 -4.88
C TYR A 492 11.93 -1.82 -3.59
N VAL A 493 12.85 -2.78 -3.62
CA VAL A 493 13.18 -3.63 -2.45
C VAL A 493 14.18 -2.99 -1.49
N THR A 494 14.63 -1.77 -1.76
CA THR A 494 15.51 -1.00 -0.87
C THR A 494 14.88 0.36 -0.54
N ALA A 495 15.35 1.45 -1.15
CA ALA A 495 14.89 2.80 -0.83
C ALA A 495 13.38 3.02 -1.03
N GLY A 496 12.74 2.29 -1.95
CA GLY A 496 11.29 2.29 -2.13
C GLY A 496 10.55 1.66 -0.95
N HIS A 497 11.00 0.49 -0.51
CA HIS A 497 10.51 -0.19 0.69
C HIS A 497 10.71 0.68 1.92
N GLU A 498 11.91 1.23 2.12
CA GLU A 498 12.20 2.13 3.24
C GLU A 498 11.30 3.36 3.21
N GLN A 499 11.07 3.98 2.05
CA GLN A 499 10.14 5.12 2.01
C GLN A 499 8.70 4.74 2.39
N ALA A 500 8.19 3.63 1.87
CA ALA A 500 6.81 3.25 2.11
C ALA A 500 6.60 2.65 3.52
N GLY A 501 7.65 2.05 4.09
CA GLY A 501 7.61 1.28 5.33
C GLY A 501 8.21 1.97 6.54
N ALA A 502 9.18 2.88 6.37
CA ALA A 502 9.72 3.68 7.46
C ALA A 502 8.76 4.84 7.76
N VAL A 503 7.70 4.54 8.51
CA VAL A 503 6.89 5.55 9.18
C VAL A 503 7.61 5.93 10.48
N GLU A 504 8.79 6.54 10.36
CA GLU A 504 9.57 7.06 11.49
C GLU A 504 9.31 8.55 11.74
#